data_AF-A0A8D5FM72-F1
#
_entry.id   AF-A0A8D5FM72-F1
#
_cell.length_a   1.000
_cell.length_b   1.000
_cell.length_c   1.000
_cell.angle_alpha   90.00
_cell.angle_beta   90.00
_cell.angle_gamma   90.00
#
_symmetry.space_group_name_H-M   'P 1'
#
loop_
_entity.id
_entity.type
_entity.pdbx_description
1 polymer ?
#
loop_
_entity_poly.entity_id
_entity_poly.type
_entity_poly.pdbx_seq_one_letter_code
_entity_poly.pdbx_strand_id
1 'polypeptide(L)'
;MACSKCGKTGHNARSCPENRSSQKKIINGRDRMIIAIDNTDEESLNKIAALVMEAKRKIDPNARGTIVLGDENSLPHKVLQLLENSGNTDE
;
A
#
# COMPACT_ATOMS: atom_id res chain seq x y z
N MET A 1 14.32 33.07 0.13
CA MET A 1 13.12 32.24 0.34
C MET A 1 13.22 31.52 1.67
N ALA A 2 12.19 31.61 2.51
CA ALA A 2 12.08 30.84 3.75
C ALA A 2 11.08 29.70 3.54
N CYS A 3 11.38 28.52 4.07
CA CYS A 3 10.50 27.37 3.99
C CYS A 3 9.26 27.59 4.86
N SER A 4 8.05 27.48 4.28
CA SER A 4 6.79 27.60 5.03
C SER A 4 6.53 26.45 6.00
N LYS A 5 7.29 25.35 5.89
CA LYS A 5 7.18 24.17 6.76
C LYS A 5 8.03 24.28 8.02
N CYS A 6 9.28 24.72 7.90
CA CYS A 6 10.25 24.71 9.00
C CYS A 6 10.84 26.09 9.35
N GLY A 7 10.44 27.14 8.64
CA GLY A 7 10.89 28.52 8.87
C GLY A 7 12.33 28.82 8.45
N LYS A 8 13.14 27.82 8.10
CA LYS A 8 14.56 28.00 7.71
C LYS A 8 14.68 28.55 6.29
N THR A 9 15.72 29.36 6.05
CA THR A 9 16.01 29.96 4.74
C THR A 9 16.90 29.05 3.89
N GLY A 10 16.86 29.23 2.56
CA GLY A 10 17.69 28.49 1.60
C GLY A 10 17.00 27.30 0.89
N HIS A 11 15.74 27.03 1.18
CA HIS A 11 14.90 26.04 0.49
C HIS A 11 13.42 26.42 0.62
N ASN A 12 12.53 25.78 -0.17
CA ASN A 12 11.07 25.91 -0.02
C ASN A 12 10.48 24.63 0.60
N ALA A 13 9.17 24.62 0.86
CA ALA A 13 8.48 23.48 1.44
C ALA A 13 8.65 22.18 0.63
N ARG A 14 8.77 22.26 -0.71
CA ARG A 14 8.97 21.10 -1.58
C ARG A 14 10.36 20.51 -1.45
N SER A 15 11.37 21.37 -1.31
CA SER A 15 12.78 20.99 -1.15
C SER A 15 13.23 20.96 0.33
N CYS A 16 12.28 20.93 1.27
CA CYS A 16 12.61 20.96 2.69
C CYS A 16 13.34 19.67 3.10
N PRO A 17 14.51 19.75 3.74
CA PRO A 17 15.26 18.57 4.16
C PRO A 17 14.49 17.77 5.22
N GLU A 18 13.66 18.42 6.03
CA GLU A 18 12.78 17.74 6.99
C GLU A 18 11.67 16.92 6.31
N ASN A 19 11.40 17.18 5.02
CA ASN A 19 10.52 16.35 4.19
C ASN A 19 11.17 15.00 3.80
N ARG A 20 12.47 14.80 4.07
CA ARG A 20 13.20 13.55 3.83
C ARG A 20 13.24 12.63 5.06
N SER A 21 12.73 13.07 6.21
CA SER A 21 12.86 12.39 7.50
C SER A 21 11.93 11.18 7.70
N SER A 22 11.08 10.86 6.72
CA SER A 22 10.19 9.69 6.75
C SER A 22 10.51 8.71 5.62
N GLN A 23 11.78 8.60 5.23
CA GLN A 23 12.22 7.47 4.42
C GLN A 23 12.19 6.20 5.28
N LYS A 24 11.02 5.56 5.37
CA LYS A 24 10.99 4.10 5.54
C LYS A 24 11.97 3.54 4.51
N LYS A 25 12.86 2.62 4.92
CA LYS A 25 13.70 1.85 3.99
C LYS A 25 12.78 1.04 3.09
N ILE A 26 12.28 1.67 2.03
CA ILE A 26 11.68 1.01 0.88
C ILE A 26 12.85 0.32 0.20
N ILE A 27 12.91 -1.01 0.31
CA ILE A 27 14.07 -1.80 -0.09
C ILE A 27 14.20 -1.72 -1.62
N ASN A 28 13.05 -1.70 -2.33
CA ASN A 28 12.91 -1.27 -3.70
C ASN A 28 11.55 -0.55 -3.88
N GLY A 29 11.47 0.48 -4.74
CA GLY A 29 10.28 1.34 -4.92
C GLY A 29 8.95 0.66 -5.27
N ARG A 30 8.88 -0.68 -5.34
CA ARG A 30 7.72 -1.51 -5.72
C ARG A 30 7.72 -2.89 -5.03
N ASP A 31 8.06 -2.95 -3.74
CA ASP A 31 7.99 -4.22 -3.00
C ASP A 31 6.53 -4.71 -2.92
N ARG A 32 6.27 -5.93 -3.41
CA ARG A 32 4.96 -6.60 -3.39
C ARG A 32 5.07 -7.92 -2.63
N MET A 33 4.10 -8.21 -1.78
CA MET A 33 3.96 -9.48 -1.07
C MET A 33 2.76 -10.22 -1.67
N ILE A 34 2.97 -11.45 -2.14
CA ILE A 34 1.91 -12.36 -2.61
C ILE A 34 1.79 -13.47 -1.57
N ILE A 35 0.56 -13.73 -1.13
CA ILE A 35 0.23 -14.81 -0.20
C ILE A 35 -0.84 -15.65 -0.88
N ALA A 36 -0.54 -16.94 -1.11
CA ALA A 36 -1.50 -17.94 -1.55
C ALA A 36 -1.86 -18.81 -0.34
N ILE A 37 -3.15 -19.08 -0.15
CA ILE A 37 -3.67 -19.89 0.96
C ILE A 37 -4.63 -20.91 0.37
N ASP A 38 -4.22 -22.17 0.40
CA ASP A 38 -4.99 -23.30 -0.12
C ASP A 38 -5.63 -24.11 1.02
N ASN A 39 -6.62 -24.95 0.69
CA ASN A 39 -7.27 -25.89 1.61
C ASN A 39 -7.84 -25.21 2.88
N THR A 40 -8.69 -24.20 2.68
CA THR A 40 -9.34 -23.44 3.76
C THR A 40 -10.76 -23.06 3.34
N ASP A 41 -11.64 -22.84 4.32
CA ASP A 41 -13.01 -22.39 4.09
C ASP A 41 -13.09 -20.85 3.92
N GLU A 42 -14.20 -20.38 3.35
CA GLU A 42 -14.42 -18.96 3.08
C GLU A 42 -14.42 -18.09 4.36
N GLU A 43 -14.90 -18.62 5.49
CA GLU A 43 -14.93 -17.88 6.76
C GLU A 43 -13.50 -17.65 7.28
N SER A 44 -12.66 -18.69 7.20
CA SER A 44 -11.25 -18.63 7.56
C SER A 44 -10.47 -17.66 6.68
N LEU A 45 -10.69 -17.66 5.36
CA LEU A 45 -10.07 -16.69 4.43
C LEU A 45 -10.42 -15.24 4.78
N ASN A 46 -11.70 -14.98 5.07
CA ASN A 46 -12.17 -13.65 5.45
C ASN A 46 -11.54 -13.17 6.77
N LYS A 47 -11.42 -14.06 7.77
CA LYS A 47 -10.75 -13.76 9.04
C LYS A 47 -9.28 -13.42 8.83
N ILE A 48 -8.57 -14.21 8.02
CA ILE A 48 -7.15 -13.95 7.70
C ILE A 48 -7.00 -12.59 7.01
N ALA A 49 -7.85 -12.29 6.03
CA ALA A 49 -7.84 -11.01 5.34
C ALA A 49 -8.03 -9.83 6.31
N ALA A 50 -9.01 -9.94 7.23
CA ALA A 50 -9.27 -8.92 8.24
C ALA A 50 -8.07 -8.70 9.17
N LEU A 51 -7.44 -9.78 9.64
CA LEU A 51 -6.25 -9.71 10.50
C LEU A 51 -5.06 -9.06 9.77
N VAL A 52 -4.84 -9.39 8.50
CA VAL A 52 -3.78 -8.78 7.69
C VAL A 52 -4.04 -7.27 7.53
N MET A 53 -5.28 -6.86 7.25
CA MET A 53 -5.64 -5.45 7.15
C MET A 53 -5.43 -4.71 8.48
N GLU A 54 -5.79 -5.33 9.60
CA GLU A 54 -5.59 -4.75 10.93
C GLU A 54 -4.10 -4.62 11.27
N ALA A 55 -3.32 -5.67 11.04
CA ALA A 55 -1.87 -5.66 11.26
C ALA A 55 -1.20 -4.57 10.41
N LYS A 56 -1.55 -4.47 9.13
CA LYS A 56 -1.07 -3.40 8.23
C LYS A 56 -1.37 -2.03 8.81
N ARG A 57 -2.61 -1.76 9.25
CA ARG A 57 -3.01 -0.47 9.82
C ARG A 57 -2.19 -0.11 11.08
N LYS A 58 -1.88 -1.10 11.92
CA LYS A 58 -1.07 -0.91 13.14
C LYS A 58 0.42 -0.69 12.83
N ILE A 59 0.98 -1.42 11.86
CA ILE A 59 2.42 -1.37 11.51
C ILE A 59 2.75 -0.15 10.63
N ASP A 60 1.90 0.12 9.64
CA ASP A 60 2.06 1.21 8.71
C ASP A 60 0.72 1.74 8.19
N PRO A 61 0.15 2.78 8.84
CA PRO A 61 -1.11 3.37 8.39
C PRO A 61 -1.03 3.98 6.98
N ASN A 62 0.18 4.31 6.50
CA ASN A 62 0.37 4.90 5.17
C ASN A 62 0.64 3.86 4.07
N ALA A 63 0.87 2.59 4.42
CA ALA A 63 1.09 1.55 3.43
C ALA A 63 -0.17 1.39 2.57
N ARG A 64 0.01 1.16 1.27
CA ARG A 64 -1.07 0.79 0.34
C ARG A 64 -1.01 -0.70 0.08
N GLY A 65 -2.17 -1.31 -0.10
CA GLY A 65 -2.26 -2.75 -0.34
C GLY A 65 -3.68 -3.13 -0.67
N THR A 66 -3.82 -4.07 -1.59
CA THR A 66 -5.10 -4.63 -2.05
C THR A 66 -5.12 -6.10 -1.67
N ILE A 67 -6.20 -6.56 -1.06
CA ILE A 67 -6.43 -7.98 -0.79
C ILE A 67 -7.46 -8.46 -1.81
N VAL A 68 -7.15 -9.57 -2.47
CA VAL A 68 -8.02 -10.22 -3.45
C VAL A 68 -8.41 -11.57 -2.88
N LEU A 69 -9.71 -11.83 -2.77
CA LEU A 69 -10.27 -13.10 -2.31
C LEU A 69 -11.04 -13.75 -3.46
N GLY A 70 -10.81 -15.03 -3.68
CA GLY A 70 -11.47 -15.83 -4.72
C GLY A 70 -10.93 -17.25 -4.76
N ASP A 71 -11.61 -18.09 -5.52
CA ASP A 71 -11.18 -19.43 -5.90
C ASP A 71 -10.26 -19.40 -7.14
N GLU A 72 -9.71 -20.56 -7.49
CA GLU A 72 -8.79 -20.74 -8.64
C GLU A 72 -9.32 -20.18 -9.97
N ASN A 73 -10.63 -20.23 -10.20
CA ASN A 73 -11.23 -19.77 -11.45
C ASN A 73 -11.55 -18.27 -11.44
N SER A 74 -11.95 -17.72 -10.28
CA SER A 74 -12.33 -16.31 -10.18
C SER A 74 -11.16 -15.37 -9.90
N LEU A 75 -10.07 -15.85 -9.29
CA LEU A 75 -8.90 -15.04 -8.94
C LEU A 75 -8.22 -14.39 -10.17
N PRO A 76 -7.94 -15.10 -11.28
CA PRO A 76 -7.28 -14.49 -12.43
C PRO A 76 -8.04 -13.29 -12.97
N HIS A 77 -9.36 -13.41 -13.11
CA HIS A 77 -10.23 -12.32 -13.57
C HIS A 77 -10.26 -11.14 -12.58
N LYS A 78 -10.39 -11.43 -11.28
CA LYS A 78 -10.39 -10.38 -10.24
C LYS A 78 -9.06 -9.63 -10.19
N VAL A 79 -7.94 -10.33 -10.35
CA VAL A 79 -6.61 -9.71 -10.38
C VAL A 79 -6.46 -8.81 -11.61
N LEU A 80 -6.89 -9.26 -12.79
CA LEU A 80 -6.86 -8.46 -14.01
C LEU A 80 -7.67 -7.17 -13.88
N GLN A 81 -8.90 -7.26 -13.38
CA GLN A 81 -9.78 -6.10 -13.18
C GLN A 81 -9.15 -5.05 -12.23
N LEU A 82 -8.41 -5.49 -11.22
CA LEU A 82 -7.73 -4.58 -10.29
C LEU A 82 -6.52 -3.87 -10.92
N LEU A 83 -5.80 -4.55 -11.82
CA LEU A 83 -4.69 -3.95 -12.56
C LEU A 83 -5.20 -2.90 -13.56
N GLU A 84 -6.34 -3.14 -14.19
CA GLU A 84 -6.95 -2.19 -15.14
C GLU A 84 -7.47 -0.93 -14.42
N ASN A 85 -8.14 -1.08 -13.27
CA ASN A 85 -8.69 0.05 -12.53
C ASN A 85 -7.63 0.94 -11.86
N SER A 86 -6.45 0.40 -11.54
CA SER A 86 -5.38 1.18 -10.93
C SER A 86 -4.64 2.12 -11.90
N GLY A 87 -4.95 2.05 -13.20
CA GLY A 87 -4.44 2.97 -14.24
C GLY A 87 -5.30 4.20 -14.52
N ASN A 88 -6.53 4.30 -13.96
CA ASN A 88 -7.52 5.34 -14.31
C ASN A 88 -7.79 6.35 -13.16
N THR A 89 -6.85 6.57 -12.23
CA THR A 89 -7.07 7.48 -11.08
C THR A 89 -6.33 8.82 -11.20
N ASP A 90 -5.98 9.25 -12.42
CA ASP A 90 -5.37 10.56 -12.68
C ASP A 90 -6.28 11.43 -13.57
N GLU A 91 -7.45 11.84 -13.05
CA GLU A 91 -8.24 13.00 -13.52
C GLU A 91 -8.81 13.78 -12.33
#